data_AF-A0A2G5TXE7-F1
#
_entry.id   AF-A0A2G5TXE7-F1
#
_cell.length_a   1.000
_cell.length_b   1.000
_cell.length_c   1.000
_cell.angle_alpha   90.00
_cell.angle_beta   90.00
_cell.angle_gamma   90.00
#
_symmetry.space_group_name_H-M   'P 1'
#
loop_
_entity.id
_entity.type
_entity.pdbx_description
1 polymer ?
#
loop_
_entity_poly.entity_id
_entity_poly.type
_entity_poly.pdbx_seq_one_letter_code
_entity_poly.pdbx_strand_id
1 'polypeptide(L)'
;MKNLAVIACLLLAITTTTFAQDYPCVDAKFQACQYNMAMQLGLNDTVSAQLFKDYTIMYNYFLYMFGRNPGQTADMLTVCNSLETFNLCMHGNRGCLDISNLIKKTDINNAYATEATYRQYSSFNCGPGINTLEHEGLTCPQRVLNTQANILQGCVQTYITNVANDGLNGCKYGQDLMNCWSAPFQTASCRRENGVATWWACEQNKVFVKTTFPSCPLACDEKFGPFFGASANWLDTHHKVVDGEHWFKMPDTVEKHGNELVTVDGVWLK
;
A
#
# COMPACT_ATOMS: atom_id res chain seq x y z
N MET A 1 61.32 -39.72 3.91
CA MET A 1 60.14 -40.17 4.68
C MET A 1 59.56 -38.94 5.37
N LYS A 2 58.62 -38.26 4.70
CA LYS A 2 57.19 -38.23 5.06
C LYS A 2 56.97 -37.72 6.48
N ASN A 3 56.46 -36.50 6.62
CA ASN A 3 55.11 -36.28 7.16
C ASN A 3 54.71 -34.80 7.00
N LEU A 4 53.75 -34.60 6.08
CA LEU A 4 52.98 -33.37 5.93
C LEU A 4 52.10 -33.17 7.17
N ALA A 5 52.16 -31.99 7.78
CA ALA A 5 51.11 -31.51 8.67
C ALA A 5 50.01 -30.89 7.80
N VAL A 6 48.91 -31.62 7.63
CA VAL A 6 47.69 -31.12 6.97
C VAL A 6 46.92 -30.29 8.00
N ILE A 7 46.85 -28.98 7.77
CA ILE A 7 45.96 -28.07 8.50
C ILE A 7 44.53 -28.35 8.02
N ALA A 8 43.75 -29.04 8.83
CA ALA A 8 42.32 -29.19 8.63
C ALA A 8 41.61 -27.92 9.12
N CYS A 9 41.28 -27.01 8.21
CA CYS A 9 40.27 -25.98 8.45
C CYS A 9 38.89 -26.66 8.50
N LEU A 10 38.39 -26.94 9.70
CA LEU A 10 36.99 -27.24 9.93
C LEU A 10 36.16 -25.98 9.69
N LEU A 11 35.65 -25.83 8.47
CA LEU A 11 34.52 -24.95 8.17
C LEU A 11 33.27 -25.53 8.83
N LEU A 12 32.95 -25.06 10.03
CA LEU A 12 31.62 -25.17 10.61
C LEU A 12 30.67 -24.33 9.76
N ALA A 13 30.07 -24.96 8.75
CA ALA A 13 28.90 -24.43 8.07
C ALA A 13 27.74 -24.44 9.07
N ILE A 14 27.58 -23.34 9.81
CA ILE A 14 26.36 -23.06 10.55
C ILE A 14 25.29 -22.79 9.48
N THR A 15 24.60 -23.83 9.07
CA THR A 15 23.31 -23.71 8.39
C THR A 15 22.34 -23.16 9.41
N THR A 16 22.23 -21.83 9.49
CA THR A 16 21.06 -21.21 10.10
C THR A 16 19.91 -21.48 9.15
N THR A 17 19.25 -22.62 9.33
CA THR A 17 17.88 -22.78 8.86
C THR A 17 17.07 -21.78 9.66
N THR A 18 16.86 -20.60 9.09
CA THR A 18 15.75 -19.74 9.48
C THR A 18 14.48 -20.51 9.16
N PHE A 19 14.05 -21.37 10.10
CA PHE A 19 12.67 -21.83 10.10
C PHE A 19 11.83 -20.57 10.19
N ALA A 20 11.05 -20.28 9.14
CA ALA A 20 9.95 -19.35 9.26
C ALA A 20 9.14 -19.82 10.48
N GLN A 21 9.04 -18.99 11.51
CA GLN A 21 8.13 -19.26 12.61
C GLN A 21 6.73 -19.24 12.00
N ASP A 22 6.13 -20.43 11.83
CA ASP A 22 4.69 -20.53 11.59
C ASP A 22 3.99 -19.98 12.82
N TYR A 23 3.60 -18.70 12.75
CA TYR A 23 2.74 -18.13 13.77
C TYR A 23 1.38 -18.82 13.66
N PRO A 24 0.81 -19.31 14.77
CA PRO A 24 -0.48 -19.96 14.72
C PRO A 24 -1.53 -18.96 14.21
N CYS A 25 -2.46 -19.44 13.38
CA CYS A 25 -3.67 -18.70 13.04
C CYS A 25 -4.89 -19.37 13.68
N VAL A 26 -5.43 -18.71 14.71
CA VAL A 26 -6.69 -19.03 15.36
C VAL A 26 -7.78 -18.13 14.77
N ASP A 27 -8.60 -18.70 13.90
CA ASP A 27 -9.62 -17.95 13.15
C ASP A 27 -10.65 -17.24 14.04
N ALA A 28 -11.10 -17.90 15.10
CA ALA A 28 -12.06 -17.30 16.04
C ALA A 28 -11.48 -16.04 16.71
N LYS A 29 -10.19 -16.07 17.05
CA LYS A 29 -9.49 -14.90 17.61
C LYS A 29 -9.35 -13.80 16.58
N PHE A 30 -8.98 -14.14 15.34
CA PHE A 30 -8.90 -13.17 14.24
C PHE A 30 -10.23 -12.47 14.00
N GLN A 31 -11.34 -13.23 13.92
CA GLN A 31 -12.68 -12.68 13.72
C GLN A 31 -13.10 -11.77 14.88
N ALA A 32 -12.82 -12.15 16.13
CA ALA A 32 -13.08 -11.30 17.29
C ALA A 32 -12.27 -10.00 17.26
N CYS A 33 -10.98 -10.06 16.89
CA CYS A 33 -10.14 -8.87 16.77
C CYS A 33 -10.60 -7.95 15.63
N GLN A 34 -10.91 -8.52 14.47
CA GLN A 34 -11.49 -7.81 13.32
C GLN A 34 -12.79 -7.12 13.71
N TYR A 35 -13.67 -7.81 14.44
CA TYR A 35 -14.91 -7.24 14.94
C TYR A 35 -14.68 -6.04 15.85
N ASN A 36 -13.78 -6.17 16.84
CA ASN A 36 -13.46 -5.08 17.75
C ASN A 36 -12.89 -3.85 17.01
N MET A 37 -12.02 -4.06 16.03
CA MET A 37 -11.49 -2.99 15.17
C MET A 37 -12.63 -2.28 14.42
N ALA A 38 -13.53 -3.04 13.80
CA ALA A 38 -14.67 -2.51 13.06
C ALA A 38 -15.58 -1.65 13.95
N MET A 39 -15.86 -2.10 15.17
CA MET A 39 -16.69 -1.37 16.12
C MET A 39 -16.05 -0.03 16.53
N GLN A 40 -14.73 0.01 16.74
CA GLN A 40 -14.01 1.26 17.02
C GLN A 40 -14.02 2.22 15.84
N LEU A 41 -14.04 1.67 14.63
CA LEU A 41 -14.20 2.44 13.39
C LEU A 41 -15.65 2.90 13.15
N GLY A 42 -16.62 2.44 13.95
CA GLY A 42 -18.05 2.75 13.75
C GLY A 42 -18.70 1.99 12.59
N LEU A 43 -18.12 0.87 12.17
CA LEU A 43 -18.65 0.01 11.11
C LEU A 43 -19.69 -0.97 11.67
N ASN A 44 -20.68 -1.35 10.85
CA ASN A 44 -21.68 -2.34 11.23
C ASN A 44 -21.17 -3.79 11.08
N ASP A 45 -21.89 -4.75 11.67
CA ASP A 45 -21.53 -6.18 11.69
C ASP A 45 -21.32 -6.77 10.29
N THR A 46 -22.13 -6.35 9.31
CA THR A 46 -22.03 -6.85 7.94
C THR A 46 -20.73 -6.43 7.27
N VAL A 47 -20.35 -5.16 7.40
CA VAL A 47 -19.10 -4.61 6.87
C VAL A 47 -17.90 -5.15 7.64
N SER A 48 -18.05 -5.28 8.96
CA SER A 48 -17.05 -5.82 9.87
C SER A 48 -16.51 -7.16 9.37
N ALA A 49 -17.39 -8.11 9.03
CA ALA A 49 -17.01 -9.45 8.57
C ALA A 49 -16.25 -9.48 7.22
N GLN A 50 -16.26 -8.38 6.46
CA GLN A 50 -15.68 -8.27 5.12
C GLN A 50 -14.35 -7.49 5.09
N LEU A 51 -13.97 -6.80 6.18
CA LEU A 51 -12.76 -5.96 6.27
C LEU A 51 -11.47 -6.61 5.77
N PHE A 52 -11.32 -7.92 5.99
CA PHE A 52 -10.14 -8.69 5.55
C PHE A 52 -10.44 -9.68 4.40
N LYS A 53 -11.58 -9.51 3.73
CA LYS A 53 -12.00 -10.31 2.57
C LYS A 53 -12.08 -9.47 1.30
N ASP A 54 -12.51 -8.23 1.44
CA ASP A 54 -12.59 -7.25 0.37
C ASP A 54 -11.71 -6.07 0.73
N TYR A 55 -10.59 -5.92 0.01
CA TYR A 55 -9.62 -4.87 0.30
C TYR A 55 -10.24 -3.47 0.16
N THR A 56 -11.23 -3.32 -0.72
CA THR A 56 -11.84 -2.02 -1.03
C THR A 56 -12.54 -1.44 0.19
N ILE A 57 -13.09 -2.28 1.07
CA ILE A 57 -13.75 -1.85 2.30
C ILE A 57 -12.74 -1.16 3.20
N MET A 58 -11.63 -1.84 3.53
CA MET A 58 -10.62 -1.29 4.42
C MET A 58 -9.90 -0.11 3.77
N TYR A 59 -9.50 -0.25 2.51
CA TYR A 59 -8.77 0.78 1.77
C TYR A 59 -9.59 2.07 1.63
N ASN A 60 -10.83 1.98 1.14
CA ASN A 60 -11.68 3.14 0.91
C ASN A 60 -12.08 3.80 2.23
N TYR A 61 -12.35 3.01 3.27
CA TYR A 61 -12.72 3.55 4.58
C TYR A 61 -11.57 4.30 5.23
N PHE A 62 -10.36 3.72 5.21
CA PHE A 62 -9.19 4.40 5.75
C PHE A 62 -8.83 5.64 4.94
N LEU A 63 -8.91 5.58 3.61
CA LEU A 63 -8.70 6.74 2.73
C LEU A 63 -9.68 7.87 3.06
N TYR A 64 -10.97 7.53 3.20
CA TYR A 64 -12.02 8.46 3.59
C TYR A 64 -11.73 9.10 4.94
N MET A 65 -11.44 8.30 5.97
CA MET A 65 -11.16 8.81 7.31
C MET A 65 -9.93 9.72 7.34
N PHE A 66 -8.87 9.36 6.60
CA PHE A 66 -7.68 10.21 6.52
C PHE A 66 -7.93 11.56 5.84
N GLY A 67 -8.82 11.61 4.84
CA GLY A 67 -9.19 12.84 4.12
C GLY A 67 -10.40 13.60 4.67
N ARG A 68 -11.12 13.05 5.66
CA ARG A 68 -12.47 13.51 6.02
C ARG A 68 -12.52 14.97 6.49
N ASN A 69 -11.61 15.35 7.39
CA ASN A 69 -11.62 16.64 8.06
C ASN A 69 -10.28 17.37 7.88
N PRO A 70 -10.09 18.12 6.77
CA PRO A 70 -8.85 18.83 6.47
C PRO A 70 -8.40 19.74 7.61
N GLY A 71 -7.15 19.57 8.04
CA GLY A 71 -6.54 20.30 9.16
C GLY A 71 -6.71 19.63 10.52
N GLN A 72 -7.34 18.46 10.60
CA GLN A 72 -7.57 17.73 11.84
C GLN A 72 -7.07 16.29 11.76
N THR A 73 -6.56 15.78 12.88
CA THR A 73 -6.08 14.40 12.98
C THR A 73 -7.05 13.44 13.64
N ALA A 74 -8.19 13.91 14.16
CA ALA A 74 -9.11 13.08 14.94
C ALA A 74 -9.56 11.79 14.21
N ASP A 75 -9.93 11.88 12.93
CA ASP A 75 -10.32 10.70 12.14
C ASP A 75 -9.13 9.81 11.77
N MET A 76 -7.96 10.41 11.49
CA MET A 76 -6.71 9.66 11.26
C MET A 76 -6.34 8.85 12.51
N LEU A 77 -6.37 9.49 13.68
CA LEU A 77 -6.12 8.86 14.97
C LEU A 77 -7.16 7.80 15.30
N THR A 78 -8.41 7.96 14.86
CA THR A 78 -9.44 6.91 15.01
C THR A 78 -9.03 5.65 14.26
N VAL A 79 -8.57 5.78 13.01
CA VAL A 79 -8.02 4.64 12.25
C VAL A 79 -6.80 4.05 12.96
N CYS A 80 -5.83 4.89 13.36
CA CYS A 80 -4.59 4.42 13.95
C CYS A 80 -4.79 3.73 15.31
N ASN A 81 -5.64 4.27 16.17
CA ASN A 81 -6.00 3.65 17.44
C ASN A 81 -6.74 2.32 17.24
N SER A 82 -7.57 2.21 16.20
CA SER A 82 -8.24 0.95 15.86
C SER A 82 -7.28 -0.13 15.39
N LEU A 83 -6.28 0.25 14.58
CA LEU A 83 -5.22 -0.65 14.12
C LEU A 83 -4.30 -1.07 15.28
N GLU A 84 -4.00 -0.17 16.21
CA GLU A 84 -3.24 -0.50 17.41
C GLU A 84 -4.01 -1.47 18.31
N THR A 85 -5.30 -1.24 18.53
CA THR A 85 -6.13 -2.19 19.28
C THR A 85 -6.19 -3.56 18.60
N PHE A 86 -6.36 -3.57 17.27
CA PHE A 86 -6.32 -4.80 16.48
C PHE A 86 -4.98 -5.53 16.66
N ASN A 87 -3.86 -4.82 16.57
CA ASN A 87 -2.52 -5.35 16.76
C ASN A 87 -2.32 -6.00 18.13
N LEU A 88 -2.76 -5.33 19.19
CA LEU A 88 -2.71 -5.83 20.55
C LEU A 88 -3.58 -7.09 20.71
N CYS A 89 -4.80 -7.07 20.17
CA CYS A 89 -5.68 -8.23 20.15
C CYS A 89 -5.05 -9.41 19.40
N MET A 90 -4.35 -9.14 18.30
CA MET A 90 -3.68 -10.12 17.45
C MET A 90 -2.33 -10.62 17.98
N HIS A 91 -1.90 -10.20 19.18
CA HIS A 91 -0.66 -10.68 19.78
C HIS A 91 -0.63 -12.22 19.84
N GLY A 92 0.45 -12.82 19.35
CA GLY A 92 0.60 -14.28 19.23
C GLY A 92 -0.28 -14.96 18.16
N ASN A 93 -1.01 -14.20 17.34
CA ASN A 93 -1.91 -14.72 16.29
C ASN A 93 -1.62 -14.10 14.90
N ARG A 94 -0.46 -13.45 14.73
CA ARG A 94 -0.13 -12.66 13.53
C ARG A 94 -0.10 -13.48 12.24
N GLY A 95 0.06 -14.81 12.33
CA GLY A 95 0.02 -15.69 11.16
C GLY A 95 -1.31 -15.63 10.39
N CYS A 96 -2.40 -15.18 11.01
CA CYS A 96 -3.65 -14.97 10.27
C CYS A 96 -3.61 -13.82 9.24
N LEU A 97 -2.62 -12.93 9.33
CA LEU A 97 -2.39 -11.87 8.35
C LEU A 97 -1.47 -12.32 7.21
N ASP A 98 -0.84 -13.50 7.32
CA ASP A 98 -0.03 -14.05 6.24
C ASP A 98 -0.93 -14.41 5.04
N ILE A 99 -0.43 -14.16 3.83
CA ILE A 99 -1.15 -14.47 2.58
C ILE A 99 -1.69 -15.91 2.57
N SER A 100 -0.91 -16.89 3.05
CA SER A 100 -1.30 -18.30 3.08
C SER A 100 -2.57 -18.57 3.91
N ASN A 101 -2.88 -17.72 4.89
CA ASN A 101 -4.10 -17.80 5.69
C ASN A 101 -5.21 -16.87 5.16
N LEU A 102 -4.86 -15.70 4.59
CA LEU A 102 -5.84 -14.80 3.97
C LEU A 102 -6.51 -15.43 2.73
N ILE A 103 -5.78 -16.17 1.90
CA ILE A 103 -6.35 -16.86 0.72
C ILE A 103 -7.37 -17.94 1.07
N LYS A 104 -7.46 -18.37 2.34
CA LYS A 104 -8.51 -19.29 2.80
C LYS A 104 -9.85 -18.58 2.97
N LYS A 105 -9.85 -17.24 2.97
CA LYS A 105 -11.01 -16.38 3.26
C LYS A 105 -11.45 -15.55 2.05
N THR A 106 -10.56 -15.34 1.07
CA THR A 106 -10.79 -14.54 -0.13
C THR A 106 -9.85 -14.97 -1.27
N ASP A 107 -10.02 -14.40 -2.47
CA ASP A 107 -9.12 -14.65 -3.59
C ASP A 107 -7.72 -14.06 -3.38
N ILE A 108 -6.75 -14.52 -4.17
CA ILE A 108 -5.34 -14.14 -4.01
C ILE A 108 -5.10 -12.64 -4.16
N ASN A 109 -5.83 -11.95 -5.05
CA ASN A 109 -5.63 -10.52 -5.27
C ASN A 109 -6.16 -9.73 -4.08
N ASN A 110 -7.34 -10.08 -3.58
CA ASN A 110 -7.90 -9.51 -2.36
C ASN A 110 -7.02 -9.79 -1.13
N ALA A 111 -6.43 -10.99 -1.02
CA ALA A 111 -5.53 -11.34 0.07
C ALA A 111 -4.30 -10.41 0.10
N TYR A 112 -3.61 -10.26 -1.05
CA TYR A 112 -2.47 -9.35 -1.16
C TYR A 112 -2.87 -7.89 -0.93
N ALA A 113 -3.96 -7.42 -1.54
CA ALA A 113 -4.39 -6.03 -1.41
C ALA A 113 -4.86 -5.69 0.02
N THR A 114 -5.47 -6.64 0.72
CA THR A 114 -5.85 -6.50 2.12
C THR A 114 -4.62 -6.42 3.01
N GLU A 115 -3.66 -7.34 2.86
CA GLU A 115 -2.41 -7.29 3.63
C GLU A 115 -1.63 -5.99 3.34
N ALA A 116 -1.55 -5.60 2.06
CA ALA A 116 -0.86 -4.40 1.62
C ALA A 116 -1.51 -3.14 2.19
N THR A 117 -2.83 -3.04 2.17
CA THR A 117 -3.58 -1.94 2.82
C THR A 117 -3.32 -1.93 4.32
N TYR A 118 -3.42 -3.09 4.98
CA TYR A 118 -3.15 -3.20 6.41
C TYR A 118 -1.72 -2.75 6.75
N ARG A 119 -0.70 -3.17 6.00
CA ARG A 119 0.69 -2.74 6.21
C ARG A 119 0.92 -1.27 5.89
N GLN A 120 0.35 -0.78 4.80
CA GLN A 120 0.41 0.63 4.41
C GLN A 120 -0.06 1.53 5.56
N TYR A 121 -1.18 1.20 6.19
CA TYR A 121 -1.70 2.00 7.29
C TYR A 121 -1.01 1.71 8.62
N SER A 122 -0.87 0.45 9.03
CA SER A 122 -0.31 0.09 10.34
C SER A 122 1.18 0.39 10.48
N SER A 123 1.95 0.32 9.38
CA SER A 123 3.41 0.45 9.42
C SER A 123 3.90 1.83 8.98
N PHE A 124 3.16 2.53 8.11
CA PHE A 124 3.56 3.84 7.61
C PHE A 124 2.58 4.95 8.00
N ASN A 125 1.34 4.94 7.50
CA ASN A 125 0.44 6.10 7.71
C ASN A 125 0.16 6.37 9.20
N CYS A 126 0.02 5.33 10.02
CA CYS A 126 -0.16 5.46 11.47
C CYS A 126 1.14 5.48 12.29
N GLY A 127 2.29 5.40 11.62
CA GLY A 127 3.61 5.55 12.23
C GLY A 127 4.27 6.83 11.74
N PRO A 128 5.38 6.77 10.97
CA PRO A 128 6.06 7.96 10.50
C PRO A 128 5.20 8.86 9.59
N GLY A 129 4.23 8.31 8.87
CA GLY A 129 3.44 9.04 7.87
C GLY A 129 2.57 10.15 8.45
N ILE A 130 1.84 9.91 9.55
CA ILE A 130 1.02 10.95 10.19
C ILE A 130 1.89 12.08 10.73
N ASN A 131 3.04 11.76 11.33
CA ASN A 131 3.98 12.77 11.82
C ASN A 131 4.52 13.66 10.68
N THR A 132 4.81 13.06 9.51
CA THR A 132 5.17 13.82 8.30
C THR A 132 4.06 14.79 7.89
N LEU A 133 2.81 14.33 7.82
CA LEU A 133 1.69 15.19 7.42
C LEU A 133 1.38 16.29 8.45
N GLU A 134 1.55 16.01 9.75
CA GLU A 134 1.39 17.00 10.82
C GLU A 134 2.45 18.11 10.72
N HIS A 135 3.69 17.76 10.41
CA HIS A 135 4.78 18.73 10.21
C HIS A 135 4.53 19.65 9.01
N GLU A 136 4.09 19.08 7.88
CA GLU A 136 3.80 19.82 6.64
C GLU A 136 2.56 20.71 6.71
N GLY A 137 1.60 20.34 7.57
CA GLY A 137 0.26 20.90 7.55
C GLY A 137 -0.72 20.01 6.80
N LEU A 138 -1.70 19.52 7.54
CA LEU A 138 -2.64 18.47 7.13
C LEU A 138 -3.66 18.92 6.08
N THR A 139 -4.01 20.21 6.06
CA THR A 139 -5.17 20.71 5.29
C THR A 139 -5.09 20.40 3.79
N CYS A 140 -3.92 20.60 3.18
CA CYS A 140 -3.75 20.36 1.75
C CYS A 140 -3.77 18.87 1.38
N PRO A 141 -2.90 18.00 1.96
CA PRO A 141 -2.91 16.58 1.63
C PRO A 141 -4.26 15.92 1.93
N GLN A 142 -4.91 16.26 3.05
CA GLN A 142 -6.26 15.74 3.35
C GLN A 142 -7.30 16.20 2.34
N ARG A 143 -7.20 17.42 1.81
CA ARG A 143 -8.08 17.87 0.73
C ARG A 143 -7.87 17.04 -0.53
N VAL A 144 -6.63 16.72 -0.90
CA VAL A 144 -6.35 15.83 -2.03
C VAL A 144 -6.99 14.46 -1.81
N LEU A 145 -6.80 13.85 -0.63
CA LEU A 145 -7.44 12.57 -0.27
C LEU A 145 -8.97 12.64 -0.41
N ASN A 146 -9.57 13.77 -0.01
CA ASN A 146 -11.01 13.97 -0.06
C ASN A 146 -11.54 14.15 -1.49
N THR A 147 -10.93 15.05 -2.26
CA THR A 147 -11.47 15.49 -3.56
C THR A 147 -11.01 14.64 -4.72
N GLN A 148 -9.95 13.84 -4.56
CA GLN A 148 -9.34 13.03 -5.61
C GLN A 148 -9.46 11.52 -5.31
N ALA A 149 -10.35 11.13 -4.39
CA ALA A 149 -10.49 9.75 -3.93
C ALA A 149 -10.71 8.74 -5.07
N ASN A 150 -11.51 9.09 -6.07
CA ASN A 150 -11.75 8.27 -7.26
C ASN A 150 -10.46 8.01 -8.07
N ILE A 151 -9.58 9.01 -8.18
CA ILE A 151 -8.29 8.89 -8.86
C ILE A 151 -7.36 7.97 -8.07
N LEU A 152 -7.27 8.21 -6.76
CA LEU A 152 -6.44 7.42 -5.85
C LEU A 152 -6.85 5.94 -5.81
N GLN A 153 -8.16 5.68 -5.77
CA GLN A 153 -8.75 4.34 -5.86
C GLN A 153 -8.50 3.71 -7.24
N GLY A 154 -8.68 4.49 -8.31
CA GLY A 154 -8.40 4.05 -9.68
C GLY A 154 -6.95 3.59 -9.86
N CYS A 155 -5.98 4.32 -9.33
CA CYS A 155 -4.57 3.94 -9.39
C CYS A 155 -4.31 2.55 -8.75
N VAL A 156 -4.87 2.31 -7.55
CA VAL A 156 -4.73 1.02 -6.85
C VAL A 156 -5.45 -0.10 -7.60
N GLN A 157 -6.65 0.15 -8.09
CA GLN A 157 -7.41 -0.83 -8.85
C GLN A 157 -6.69 -1.23 -10.15
N THR A 158 -6.15 -0.26 -10.89
CA THR A 158 -5.34 -0.52 -12.10
C THR A 158 -4.12 -1.38 -11.78
N TYR A 159 -3.40 -1.07 -10.69
CA TYR A 159 -2.27 -1.88 -10.25
C TYR A 159 -2.66 -3.33 -9.94
N ILE A 160 -3.73 -3.53 -9.17
CA ILE A 160 -4.21 -4.86 -8.80
C ILE A 160 -4.62 -5.64 -10.06
N THR A 161 -5.35 -5.01 -10.98
CA THR A 161 -5.73 -5.62 -12.27
C THR A 161 -4.50 -6.04 -13.07
N ASN A 162 -3.50 -5.16 -13.19
CA ASN A 162 -2.30 -5.45 -13.98
C ASN A 162 -1.48 -6.58 -13.37
N VAL A 163 -1.28 -6.58 -12.06
CA VAL A 163 -0.56 -7.66 -11.36
C VAL A 163 -1.30 -8.98 -11.45
N ALA A 164 -2.64 -8.97 -11.38
CA ALA A 164 -3.45 -10.17 -11.50
C ALA A 164 -3.31 -10.82 -12.89
N ASN A 165 -3.16 -10.00 -13.94
CA ASN A 165 -3.06 -10.48 -15.32
C ASN A 165 -1.60 -10.73 -15.76
N ASP A 166 -0.63 -9.99 -15.23
CA ASP A 166 0.79 -10.06 -15.58
C ASP A 166 1.72 -9.82 -14.38
N GLY A 167 1.81 -10.80 -13.48
CA GLY A 167 2.65 -10.69 -12.28
C GLY A 167 4.16 -10.52 -12.56
N LEU A 168 4.66 -10.84 -13.77
CA LEU A 168 6.08 -10.72 -14.11
C LEU A 168 6.53 -9.26 -14.20
N ASN A 169 5.61 -8.36 -14.56
CA ASN A 169 5.85 -6.92 -14.64
C ASN A 169 5.46 -6.17 -13.35
N GLY A 170 5.29 -6.88 -12.24
CA GLY A 170 4.83 -6.32 -10.96
C GLY A 170 5.59 -5.09 -10.47
N CYS A 171 6.92 -5.03 -10.64
CA CYS A 171 7.70 -3.85 -10.27
C CYS A 171 7.40 -2.62 -11.12
N LYS A 172 7.15 -2.81 -12.42
CA LYS A 172 6.75 -1.73 -13.32
C LYS A 172 5.38 -1.19 -12.89
N TYR A 173 4.40 -2.06 -12.69
CA TYR A 173 3.07 -1.63 -12.25
C TYR A 173 3.10 -1.00 -10.87
N GLY A 174 3.98 -1.45 -9.98
CA GLY A 174 4.22 -0.82 -8.70
C GLY A 174 4.74 0.60 -8.83
N GLN A 175 5.66 0.86 -9.76
CA GLN A 175 6.11 2.21 -10.07
C GLN A 175 4.98 3.05 -10.67
N ASP A 176 4.18 2.48 -11.60
CA ASP A 176 3.04 3.16 -12.20
C ASP A 176 1.99 3.55 -11.13
N LEU A 177 1.74 2.67 -10.14
CA LEU A 177 0.90 2.97 -8.97
C LEU A 177 1.46 4.16 -8.18
N MET A 178 2.73 4.08 -7.78
CA MET A 178 3.38 5.15 -7.02
C MET A 178 3.31 6.48 -7.78
N ASN A 179 3.47 6.44 -9.10
CA ASN A 179 3.38 7.63 -9.94
C ASN A 179 1.96 8.19 -10.04
N CYS A 180 1.00 7.34 -10.36
CA CYS A 180 -0.41 7.71 -10.49
C CYS A 180 -0.94 8.29 -9.18
N TRP A 181 -0.65 7.64 -8.05
CA TRP A 181 -1.22 8.00 -6.76
C TRP A 181 -0.63 9.29 -6.19
N SER A 182 0.65 9.59 -6.46
CA SER A 182 1.28 10.83 -5.99
C SER A 182 1.02 12.03 -6.92
N ALA A 183 0.53 11.83 -8.15
CA ALA A 183 0.29 12.91 -9.11
C ALA A 183 -0.69 13.99 -8.61
N PRO A 184 -1.83 13.65 -7.96
CA PRO A 184 -2.71 14.66 -7.37
C PRO A 184 -2.02 15.53 -6.30
N PHE A 185 -1.11 14.96 -5.52
CA PHE A 185 -0.36 15.70 -4.49
C PHE A 185 0.66 16.65 -5.10
N GLN A 186 1.34 16.21 -6.16
CA GLN A 186 2.29 17.03 -6.91
C GLN A 186 1.62 18.24 -7.55
N THR A 187 0.43 18.05 -8.13
CA THR A 187 -0.31 19.13 -8.81
C THR A 187 -1.01 20.09 -7.85
N ALA A 188 -1.47 19.62 -6.67
CA ALA A 188 -2.15 20.45 -5.68
C ALA A 188 -1.25 21.51 -5.01
N SER A 189 0.06 21.48 -5.24
CA SER A 189 1.03 22.48 -4.73
C SER A 189 0.91 22.70 -3.21
N CYS A 190 0.84 21.61 -2.43
CA CYS A 190 0.82 21.69 -0.96
C CYS A 190 2.09 22.40 -0.46
N ARG A 191 1.91 23.60 0.11
CA ARG A 191 2.87 24.70 0.00
C ARG A 191 3.78 24.92 1.21
N ARG A 192 4.21 23.88 1.93
CA ARG A 192 5.05 24.05 3.13
C ARG A 192 6.46 23.47 3.04
N GLU A 193 6.66 22.31 2.43
CA GLU A 193 8.00 21.85 2.03
C GLU A 193 7.97 21.20 0.63
N ASN A 194 9.10 21.32 -0.10
CA ASN A 194 9.25 20.86 -1.48
C ASN A 194 8.92 19.36 -1.62
N GLY A 195 7.67 19.06 -2.00
CA GLY A 195 7.27 17.71 -2.37
C GLY A 195 7.08 16.71 -1.22
N VAL A 196 7.01 17.13 0.05
CA VAL A 196 6.85 16.18 1.18
C VAL A 196 5.50 15.46 1.14
N ALA A 197 4.42 16.15 0.75
CA ALA A 197 3.12 15.50 0.53
C ALA A 197 3.18 14.47 -0.62
N THR A 198 3.92 14.79 -1.69
CA THR A 198 4.20 13.88 -2.81
C THR A 198 5.06 12.68 -2.36
N TRP A 199 6.07 12.92 -1.52
CA TRP A 199 6.92 11.90 -0.93
C TRP A 199 6.11 10.98 -0.03
N TRP A 200 5.27 11.53 0.85
CA TRP A 200 4.38 10.75 1.72
C TRP A 200 3.45 9.86 0.88
N ALA A 201 2.86 10.44 -0.17
CA ALA A 201 2.00 9.73 -1.12
C ALA A 201 2.75 8.60 -1.85
N CYS A 202 4.02 8.82 -2.21
CA CYS A 202 4.88 7.81 -2.80
C CYS A 202 5.23 6.68 -1.81
N GLU A 203 5.68 7.04 -0.61
CA GLU A 203 6.16 6.10 0.42
C GLU A 203 5.07 5.15 0.90
N GLN A 204 3.86 5.66 1.13
CA GLN A 204 2.76 4.79 1.53
C GLN A 204 2.43 3.74 0.45
N ASN A 205 2.57 4.09 -0.83
CA ASN A 205 2.36 3.14 -1.93
C ASN A 205 3.57 2.23 -2.15
N LYS A 206 4.80 2.69 -1.83
CA LYS A 206 5.96 1.82 -1.77
C LYS A 206 5.76 0.68 -0.77
N VAL A 207 5.20 0.97 0.42
CA VAL A 207 4.85 -0.06 1.41
C VAL A 207 3.79 -1.03 0.86
N PHE A 208 2.77 -0.49 0.18
CA PHE A 208 1.74 -1.30 -0.48
C PHE A 208 2.35 -2.29 -1.48
N VAL A 209 3.15 -1.80 -2.43
CA VAL A 209 3.77 -2.64 -3.47
C VAL A 209 4.76 -3.64 -2.88
N LYS A 210 5.60 -3.24 -1.93
CA LYS A 210 6.60 -4.12 -1.31
C LYS A 210 5.99 -5.25 -0.49
N THR A 211 4.70 -5.19 -0.16
CA THR A 211 3.99 -6.31 0.45
C THR A 211 3.87 -7.49 -0.52
N THR A 212 3.62 -7.22 -1.79
CA THR A 212 3.55 -8.27 -2.84
C THR A 212 4.91 -8.52 -3.50
N PHE A 213 5.67 -7.45 -3.75
CA PHE A 213 6.96 -7.52 -4.47
C PHE A 213 8.09 -6.87 -3.66
N PRO A 214 8.60 -7.54 -2.61
CA PRO A 214 9.60 -6.97 -1.70
C PRO A 214 10.95 -6.68 -2.36
N SER A 215 11.26 -7.34 -3.48
CA SER A 215 12.51 -7.20 -4.23
C SER A 215 12.52 -6.00 -5.20
N CYS A 216 11.39 -5.32 -5.41
CA CYS A 216 11.36 -4.22 -6.37
C CYS A 216 12.24 -3.04 -5.91
N PRO A 217 13.06 -2.46 -6.81
CA PRO A 217 13.96 -1.36 -6.50
C PRO A 217 13.23 0.00 -6.48
N LEU A 218 12.16 0.09 -5.69
CA LEU A 218 11.31 1.28 -5.57
C LEU A 218 11.93 2.31 -4.63
N ALA A 219 11.88 3.58 -5.02
CA ALA A 219 12.36 4.73 -4.25
C ALA A 219 11.34 5.88 -4.28
N CYS A 220 11.51 6.86 -3.39
CA CYS A 220 10.70 8.10 -3.35
C CYS A 220 11.55 9.35 -3.11
N ASP A 221 12.89 9.24 -3.10
CA ASP A 221 13.83 10.34 -2.83
C ASP A 221 14.54 10.75 -4.13
N GLU A 222 14.59 12.07 -4.41
CA GLU A 222 15.29 12.66 -5.55
C GLU A 222 16.80 12.40 -5.54
N LYS A 223 17.41 12.21 -4.36
CA LYS A 223 18.87 12.06 -4.20
C LYS A 223 19.41 10.68 -4.62
N PHE A 224 18.55 9.65 -4.70
CA PHE A 224 19.00 8.26 -4.84
C PHE A 224 18.43 7.50 -6.05
N GLY A 225 17.74 8.16 -6.99
CA GLY A 225 17.43 7.55 -8.28
C GLY A 225 16.38 8.30 -9.12
N PRO A 226 16.19 7.92 -10.40
CA PRO A 226 15.21 8.51 -11.31
C PRO A 226 13.74 8.17 -10.98
N PHE A 227 13.48 7.52 -9.84
CA PHE A 227 12.22 6.85 -9.50
C PHE A 227 11.41 7.66 -8.49
N PHE A 228 11.08 8.90 -8.86
CA PHE A 228 10.16 9.72 -8.08
C PHE A 228 8.72 9.27 -8.36
N GLY A 229 7.86 9.19 -7.34
CA GLY A 229 6.41 9.29 -7.57
C GLY A 229 6.12 10.52 -8.44
N ALA A 230 5.11 10.49 -9.31
CA ALA A 230 4.80 11.47 -10.37
C ALA A 230 5.99 12.37 -10.75
N SER A 231 7.06 11.78 -11.28
CA SER A 231 8.14 12.59 -11.88
C SER A 231 7.54 13.54 -12.91
N ALA A 232 8.17 14.69 -13.16
CA ALA A 232 7.68 15.66 -14.14
C ALA A 232 7.31 14.98 -15.49
N ASN A 233 8.15 14.03 -15.92
CA ASN A 233 7.94 13.23 -17.12
C ASN A 233 6.64 12.40 -17.13
N TRP A 234 6.20 11.90 -15.96
CA TRP A 234 4.92 11.18 -15.85
C TRP A 234 3.75 12.13 -16.06
N LEU A 235 3.79 13.30 -15.41
CA LEU A 235 2.74 14.31 -15.52
C LEU A 235 2.58 14.84 -16.96
N ASP A 236 3.67 14.95 -17.73
CA ASP A 236 3.62 15.38 -19.14
C ASP A 236 2.68 14.55 -20.01
N THR A 237 2.44 13.29 -19.64
CA THR A 237 1.60 12.34 -20.40
C THR A 237 0.33 11.90 -19.65
N HIS A 238 0.30 12.07 -18.32
CA HIS A 238 -0.78 11.58 -17.46
C HIS A 238 -1.50 12.67 -16.67
N HIS A 239 -1.20 13.95 -16.91
CA HIS A 239 -1.91 15.07 -16.33
C HIS A 239 -2.23 16.11 -17.41
N LYS A 240 -3.42 16.67 -17.35
CA LYS A 240 -3.81 17.84 -18.14
C LYS A 240 -4.80 18.70 -17.36
N VAL A 241 -4.91 19.96 -17.75
CA VAL A 241 -5.92 20.86 -17.23
C VAL A 241 -6.90 21.19 -18.36
N VAL A 242 -8.18 20.91 -18.15
CA VAL A 242 -9.27 21.21 -19.09
C VAL A 242 -10.30 22.04 -18.33
N ASP A 243 -10.62 23.23 -18.83
CA ASP A 243 -11.57 24.16 -18.21
C ASP A 243 -11.27 24.49 -16.73
N GLY A 244 -9.98 24.55 -16.37
CA GLY A 244 -9.53 24.81 -15.01
C GLY A 244 -9.58 23.60 -14.07
N GLU A 245 -9.94 22.42 -14.59
CA GLU A 245 -10.05 21.18 -13.84
C GLU A 245 -8.88 20.26 -14.14
N HIS A 246 -8.36 19.60 -13.11
CA HIS A 246 -7.26 18.65 -13.25
C HIS A 246 -7.81 17.30 -13.71
N TRP A 247 -7.23 16.75 -14.77
CA TRP A 247 -7.52 15.42 -15.27
C TRP A 247 -6.28 14.56 -15.18
N PHE A 248 -6.43 13.32 -14.73
CA PHE A 248 -5.34 12.36 -14.58
C PHE A 248 -5.63 11.10 -15.38
N LYS A 249 -4.67 10.69 -16.20
CA LYS A 249 -4.76 9.42 -16.94
C LYS A 249 -4.36 8.30 -15.98
N MET A 250 -5.22 7.30 -15.85
CA MET A 250 -4.83 6.04 -15.20
C MET A 250 -3.68 5.39 -15.99
N PRO A 251 -2.82 4.59 -15.36
CA PRO A 251 -1.91 3.73 -16.10
C PRO A 251 -2.69 2.81 -17.04
N ASP A 252 -2.06 2.42 -18.13
CA ASP A 252 -2.67 1.46 -19.06
C ASP A 252 -2.91 0.12 -18.33
N THR A 253 -4.04 -0.51 -18.62
CA THR A 253 -4.41 -1.80 -18.03
C THR A 253 -3.97 -2.95 -18.92
N VAL A 254 -3.52 -4.05 -18.33
CA VAL A 254 -3.29 -5.31 -19.06
C VAL A 254 -4.52 -6.18 -18.87
N GLU A 255 -5.13 -6.59 -19.98
CA GLU A 255 -6.27 -7.48 -20.02
C GLU A 255 -5.89 -8.82 -20.65
N LYS A 256 -6.54 -9.90 -20.19
CA LYS A 256 -6.36 -11.23 -20.76
C LYS A 256 -7.50 -11.53 -21.74
N HIS A 257 -7.18 -11.58 -23.03
CA HIS A 257 -8.11 -11.94 -24.09
C HIS A 257 -7.76 -13.36 -24.58
N GLY A 258 -8.40 -14.37 -23.96
CA GLY A 258 -8.03 -15.76 -24.18
C GLY A 258 -6.62 -16.08 -23.65
N ASN A 259 -5.68 -16.35 -24.55
CA ASN A 259 -4.28 -16.63 -24.20
C ASN A 259 -3.35 -15.44 -24.43
N GLU A 260 -3.86 -14.32 -24.95
CA GLU A 260 -3.07 -13.12 -25.23
C GLU A 260 -3.27 -12.07 -24.14
N LEU A 261 -2.19 -11.34 -23.85
CA LEU A 261 -2.23 -10.15 -23.02
C LEU A 261 -2.32 -8.93 -23.92
N VAL A 262 -3.33 -8.11 -23.70
CA VAL A 262 -3.59 -6.89 -24.47
C VAL A 262 -3.45 -5.69 -23.53
N THR A 263 -2.69 -4.70 -23.96
CA THR A 263 -2.62 -3.40 -23.26
C THR A 263 -3.78 -2.53 -23.71
N VAL A 264 -4.54 -2.02 -22.75
CA VAL A 264 -5.67 -1.12 -22.97
C VAL A 264 -5.33 0.24 -22.37
N ASP A 265 -5.49 1.29 -23.17
CA ASP A 265 -5.17 2.66 -22.78
C ASP A 265 -5.93 3.08 -21.51
N GLY A 266 -5.19 3.67 -20.58
CA GLY A 266 -5.75 4.14 -19.33
C GLY A 266 -6.78 5.26 -19.51
N VAL A 267 -7.86 5.18 -18.75
CA VAL A 267 -8.95 6.17 -18.78
C VAL A 267 -8.53 7.48 -18.12
N TRP A 268 -9.08 8.60 -18.61
CA TRP A 268 -8.93 9.91 -17.96
C TRP A 268 -9.99 10.07 -16.87
N LEU A 269 -9.53 10.33 -15.65
CA LEU A 269 -10.38 10.66 -14.51
C LEU A 269 -10.22 12.13 -14.13
N LYS A 270 -11.27 12.68 -13.54
CA LYS A 270 -11.35 14.04 -13.03
C LYS A 270 -11.57 14.01 -11.52
#